data_AF-A0A969XKD0-F1
#
_entry.id   AF-A0A969XKD0-F1
#
_cell.length_a   1.000
_cell.length_b   1.000
_cell.length_c   1.000
_cell.angle_alpha   90.00
_cell.angle_beta   90.00
_cell.angle_gamma   90.00
#
_symmetry.space_group_name_H-M   'P 1'
#
loop_
_entity.id
_entity.type
_entity.pdbx_description
1 polymer ?
#
loop_
_entity_poly.entity_id
_entity_poly.type
_entity_poly.pdbx_seq_one_letter_code
_entity_poly.pdbx_strand_id
1 'polypeptide(L)' 'RRYRLSGAVAPLTRCLHCNGRLRPVDKAEVADRLPPRTCEFYHEFATCSSCGRVYWPGSHYRRMRGLIEETLAQSGE' A
#
# COMPACT_ATOMS: atom_id res chain seq x y z
N ARG A 1 -6.56 -5.22 25.52
CA ARG A 1 -6.03 -6.05 24.39
C ARG A 1 -6.12 -7.57 24.65
N ARG A 2 -7.16 -8.27 24.15
CA ARG A 2 -7.31 -9.74 24.38
C ARG A 2 -6.38 -10.62 23.52
N TYR A 3 -6.13 -10.22 22.27
CA TYR A 3 -5.47 -11.08 21.27
C TYR A 3 -4.08 -10.61 20.83
N ARG A 4 -3.54 -9.51 21.38
CA ARG A 4 -2.19 -8.96 21.09
C ARG A 4 -1.83 -8.88 19.59
N LEU A 5 -2.80 -8.57 18.72
CA LEU A 5 -2.64 -8.63 17.26
C LEU A 5 -1.71 -7.57 16.67
N SER A 6 -1.38 -6.53 17.41
CA SER A 6 -0.65 -5.39 16.85
C SER A 6 0.76 -5.72 16.36
N GLY A 7 1.42 -6.73 16.93
CA GLY A 7 2.71 -7.22 16.42
C GLY A 7 2.62 -8.05 15.14
N ALA A 8 1.42 -8.47 14.75
CA ALA A 8 1.18 -9.29 13.56
C ALA A 8 0.66 -8.48 12.36
N VAL A 9 0.48 -7.16 12.51
CA VAL A 9 -0.06 -6.32 11.44
C VAL A 9 1.02 -6.08 10.39
N ALA A 10 0.70 -6.37 9.13
CA ALA A 10 1.54 -6.10 7.97
C ALA A 10 0.77 -5.20 6.98
N PRO A 11 0.64 -3.90 7.27
CA PRO A 11 -0.22 -3.01 6.51
C PRO A 11 0.27 -2.83 5.07
N LEU A 12 -0.66 -2.59 4.14
CA LEU A 12 -0.35 -2.21 2.76
C LEU A 12 0.51 -3.25 2.00
N THR A 13 0.49 -4.51 2.44
CA THR A 13 1.14 -5.65 1.77
C THR A 13 0.20 -6.43 0.85
N ARG A 14 -1.10 -6.11 0.88
CA ARG A 14 -2.17 -6.79 0.15
C ARG A 14 -2.97 -5.84 -0.72
N CYS A 15 -3.44 -6.36 -1.84
CA CYS A 15 -4.28 -5.64 -2.78
C CYS A 15 -5.66 -5.35 -2.16
N LEU A 16 -6.05 -4.07 -2.16
CA LEU A 16 -7.38 -3.64 -1.69
C LEU A 16 -8.54 -4.14 -2.55
N HIS A 17 -8.26 -4.71 -3.74
CA HIS A 17 -9.29 -5.23 -4.63
C HIS A 17 -9.46 -6.76 -4.53
N CYS A 18 -8.36 -7.52 -4.58
CA CYS A 18 -8.40 -8.99 -4.63
C CYS A 18 -7.66 -9.70 -3.49
N ASN A 19 -7.08 -8.96 -2.53
CA ASN A 19 -6.27 -9.50 -1.44
C ASN A 19 -4.98 -10.24 -1.86
N GLY A 20 -4.59 -10.20 -3.14
CA GLY A 20 -3.31 -10.72 -3.62
C GLY A 20 -2.11 -9.97 -3.03
N ARG A 21 -0.94 -10.62 -2.98
CA ARG A 21 0.31 -9.99 -2.49
C ARG A 21 0.73 -8.85 -3.40
N LEU A 22 1.09 -7.72 -2.80
CA LEU A 22 1.76 -6.64 -3.49
C LEU A 22 3.28 -6.92 -3.54
N ARG A 23 3.89 -6.60 -4.68
CA ARG A 23 5.34 -6.62 -4.86
C ARG A 23 5.81 -5.25 -5.34
N PRO A 24 7.02 -4.80 -4.97
CA PRO A 24 7.67 -3.68 -5.66
C PRO A 24 7.74 -3.93 -7.16
N VAL A 25 7.66 -2.86 -7.94
CA VAL A 25 7.75 -2.91 -9.40
C VAL A 25 8.45 -1.66 -9.91
N ASP A 26 9.27 -1.81 -10.94
CA ASP A 26 9.93 -0.66 -11.55
C ASP A 26 8.91 0.21 -12.28
N LYS A 27 9.12 1.52 -12.21
CA LYS A 27 8.27 2.50 -12.91
C LYS A 27 8.16 2.20 -14.39
N ALA A 28 9.25 1.75 -15.03
CA ALA A 28 9.28 1.40 -16.44
C ALA A 28 8.32 0.25 -16.80
N GLU A 29 8.11 -0.71 -15.90
CA GLU A 29 7.20 -1.85 -16.13
C GLU A 29 5.72 -1.49 -16.05
N VAL A 30 5.39 -0.33 -15.46
CA VAL A 30 3.98 0.07 -15.20
C VAL A 30 3.62 1.45 -15.76
N ALA A 31 4.56 2.15 -16.39
CA ALA A 31 4.40 3.54 -16.84
C ALA A 31 3.19 3.72 -17.78
N ASP A 32 2.93 2.75 -18.64
CA ASP A 32 1.81 2.69 -19.58
C ASP A 32 0.43 2.59 -18.90
N ARG A 33 0.41 2.15 -17.64
CA ARG A 33 -0.81 1.93 -16.85
C ARG A 33 -1.06 3.03 -15.82
N LEU A 34 -0.13 3.99 -15.70
CA LEU A 34 -0.22 5.09 -14.75
C LEU A 34 -0.90 6.32 -15.38
N PRO A 35 -1.65 7.10 -14.59
CA PRO A 35 -2.03 8.44 -15.00
C PRO A 35 -0.79 9.29 -15.33
N PRO A 36 -0.84 10.20 -16.32
CA PRO A 36 0.33 10.95 -16.78
C PRO A 36 1.10 11.68 -15.66
N ARG A 37 0.37 12.39 -14.78
CA ARG A 37 0.98 13.10 -13.64
C ARG A 37 1.54 12.16 -12.57
N THR A 38 0.96 10.96 -12.41
CA THR A 38 1.49 9.99 -11.45
C THR A 38 2.88 9.54 -11.86
N CYS A 39 3.09 9.32 -13.16
CA CYS A 39 4.40 8.99 -13.69
C CYS A 39 5.40 10.14 -13.44
N GLU A 40 4.99 11.40 -13.49
CA GLU A 40 5.91 12.52 -13.24
C GLU A 40 6.36 12.62 -11.76
N PHE A 41 5.43 12.50 -10.81
CA PHE A 41 5.68 12.85 -9.40
C PHE A 41 6.07 11.69 -8.49
N TYR A 42 5.95 10.44 -8.94
CA TYR A 42 6.20 9.27 -8.09
C TYR A 42 7.25 8.32 -8.69
N HIS A 43 8.02 7.71 -7.79
CA HIS A 43 9.12 6.79 -8.13
C HIS A 43 8.97 5.41 -7.49
N GLU A 44 8.14 5.29 -6.46
CA GLU A 44 7.87 4.03 -5.77
C GLU A 44 6.51 3.49 -6.19
N PHE A 45 6.53 2.25 -6.69
CA PHE A 45 5.33 1.55 -7.14
C PHE A 45 5.28 0.13 -6.59
N ALA A 46 4.06 -0.34 -6.35
CA ALA A 46 3.79 -1.73 -6.06
C ALA A 46 2.70 -2.26 -6.99
N THR A 47 2.83 -3.49 -7.45
CA THR A 47 1.82 -4.17 -8.27
C THR A 47 1.29 -5.42 -7.57
N CYS A 48 0.01 -5.72 -7.76
CA CYS A 48 -0.57 -6.96 -7.29
C CYS A 48 -0.13 -8.13 -8.18
N SER A 49 0.38 -9.18 -7.56
CA SER A 49 0.81 -10.40 -8.28
C SER A 49 -0.36 -11.22 -8.85
N SER A 50 -1.61 -10.88 -8.50
CA SER A 50 -2.80 -11.62 -8.94
C SER A 50 -3.61 -10.85 -9.98
N CYS A 51 -4.03 -9.61 -9.68
CA CYS A 51 -4.84 -8.81 -10.62
C CYS A 51 -4.05 -7.70 -11.33
N GLY A 52 -2.75 -7.58 -11.07
CA GLY A 52 -1.87 -6.60 -11.70
C GLY A 52 -2.04 -5.15 -11.22
N ARG A 53 -3.06 -4.82 -10.40
CA ARG A 53 -3.35 -3.43 -10.01
C ARG A 53 -2.12 -2.72 -9.40
N VAL A 54 -1.90 -1.46 -9.79
CA VAL A 54 -0.72 -0.67 -9.39
C VAL A 54 -1.09 0.32 -8.29
N TYR A 55 -0.19 0.49 -7.32
CA TYR A 55 -0.30 1.37 -6.16
C TYR A 55 0.95 2.24 -6.03
N TRP A 56 0.78 3.46 -5.50
CA TRP A 56 1.84 4.45 -5.29
C TRP A 56 1.50 5.33 -4.06
N PRO A 57 2.47 6.05 -3.46
CA PRO A 57 2.28 6.77 -2.20
C PRO A 57 1.53 8.13 -2.36
N GLY A 58 0.35 8.09 -2.96
CA GLY A 58 -0.54 9.25 -3.12
C GLY A 58 -1.24 9.70 -1.83
N SER A 59 -2.21 10.62 -1.95
CA SER A 59 -3.01 11.12 -0.81
C SER A 59 -3.75 10.01 -0.06
N HIS A 60 -4.31 9.02 -0.77
CA HIS A 60 -5.00 7.87 -0.17
C HIS A 60 -4.03 7.04 0.68
N TYR A 61 -2.82 6.76 0.17
CA TYR A 61 -1.78 6.04 0.90
C TYR A 61 -1.43 6.76 2.20
N ARG A 62 -1.17 8.07 2.13
CA ARG A 62 -0.82 8.88 3.31
C ARG A 62 -1.93 8.89 4.37
N ARG A 63 -3.19 9.04 3.95
CA ARG A 63 -4.34 8.98 4.86
C ARG A 63 -4.47 7.61 5.54
N MET A 64 -4.35 6.52 4.77
CA MET A 64 -4.41 5.17 5.33
C MET A 64 -3.25 4.92 6.30
N ARG A 65 -2.03 5.34 5.95
CA ARG A 65 -0.85 5.25 6.83
C ARG A 65 -1.09 5.92 8.18
N GLY A 66 -1.59 7.16 8.19
CA GLY A 66 -1.90 7.88 9.43
C GLY A 66 -2.91 7.13 10.30
N LEU A 67 -4.02 6.68 9.72
CA LEU A 67 -5.04 5.90 10.44
C LEU A 67 -4.46 4.59 11.03
N ILE A 68 -3.63 3.88 10.26
CA ILE A 68 -2.97 2.65 10.72
C ILE A 68 -2.04 2.96 11.89
N GLU A 69 -1.21 3.99 11.77
CA GLU A 69 -0.25 4.41 12.79
C GLU A 69 -0.97 4.82 14.08
N GLU A 70 -2.03 5.62 14.00
CA GLU A 70 -2.89 5.99 15.14
C GLU A 70 -3.52 4.77 15.82
N THR A 71 -4.08 3.84 15.03
CA THR A 71 -4.72 2.62 15.55
C THR A 71 -3.72 1.70 16.24
N LEU A 72 -2.51 1.58 15.69
CA LEU A 72 -1.45 0.76 16.28
C LEU A 72 -0.89 1.39 17.56
N ALA A 73 -0.78 2.72 17.62
CA ALA A 73 -0.38 3.45 18.81
C ALA A 73 -1.36 3.23 19.97
N GLN A 74 -2.66 3.42 19.72
CA GLN A 74 -3.71 3.19 20.73
C GLN A 74 -3.85 1.73 21.14
N SER A 75 -3.49 0.82 20.23
CA SER A 75 -3.46 -0.57 20.61
C SER A 75 -2.32 -0.80 21.61
N GLY A 76 -1.17 -0.13 21.46
CA GLY A 76 0.11 -0.30 22.19
C GLY A 76 0.06 -0.49 23.71
N GLU A 77 -0.96 0.06 24.37
CA GLU A 77 -1.20 0.03 25.83
C GLU A 77 -1.96 -1.23 26.32
#